data_AF-A0A7W7LPF6-F1
#
_entry.id   AF-A0A7W7LPF6-F1
#
_cell.length_a   1.000
_cell.length_b   1.000
_cell.length_c   1.000
_cell.angle_alpha   90.00
_cell.angle_beta   90.00
_cell.angle_gamma   90.00
#
_symmetry.space_group_name_H-M   'P 1'
#
loop_
_entity.id
_entity.type
_entity.pdbx_description
1 polymer ?
#
loop_
_entity_poly.entity_id
_entity_poly.type
_entity_poly.pdbx_seq_one_letter_code
_entity_poly.pdbx_strand_id
1 'polypeptide(L)'
;MFKLGKSQRSAAALSGVVTAAIAAAVLPASVAQAQSQARPTVPARYAQQHLDWQPCDKGSSLECATMTVPRDWHHPDAGPDISIAVSRHRAGDPAKRRGVLMMAAGGPGASGLGRPEGFVKDSPAVGAAYDVVSFDQRGVGRSTRAVCQTDQEFQDFLQGDYRDRSPAALKGVLDRSRKLAENCKERSGGLLPYLNTDQTVRDMDLYRSLLGVEKISYYGPSYATMIGAYYATEFPQRVERAVLDSNIAFNGTWEEFMQAQPMSFQRRFEQDFLPWLAKYDSVYHYGRTVAEVKAKWEKQRQALHDKPLVIGSVTIGANQLDNGAIRTIYNAEQGFPALAGSLAALDHWDTATPQEKGMAGKVFGEYLSPDFLAEYFSVTCNDTPWTRDTDYWKAQSAKDTRTLPLLGARELAFASVCAYWPTSPAPKVKVTGKGLPTTLMLNSVHDPATYYEGAVRAHKALRNSRLVTVVGGGDHGQYHNNNACVDKLVDDYLLTGAAPTHDTTCAANPLPVPVGAAK
;
A
#
# COMPACT_ATOMS: atom_id res chain seq x y z
N MET A 1 8.34 -59.24 -41.45
CA MET A 1 7.08 -58.94 -42.17
C MET A 1 7.19 -57.52 -42.67
N PHE A 2 7.62 -57.39 -43.94
CA PHE A 2 6.86 -56.82 -45.07
C PHE A 2 6.78 -55.28 -45.04
N LYS A 3 7.24 -54.51 -46.04
CA LYS A 3 8.09 -54.65 -47.25
C LYS A 3 8.31 -53.17 -47.67
N LEU A 4 9.54 -52.68 -47.76
CA LEU A 4 10.32 -52.47 -49.01
C LEU A 4 9.82 -51.34 -49.94
N GLY A 5 10.74 -50.41 -50.23
CA GLY A 5 10.63 -49.44 -51.32
C GLY A 5 11.90 -48.60 -51.51
N LYS A 6 13.01 -49.23 -51.93
CA LYS A 6 14.25 -48.57 -52.40
C LYS A 6 14.01 -47.85 -53.73
N SER A 7 14.73 -46.76 -54.02
CA SER A 7 15.70 -46.76 -55.14
C SER A 7 16.68 -45.57 -55.08
N GLN A 8 17.92 -45.86 -55.48
CA GLN A 8 19.06 -44.96 -55.65
C GLN A 8 19.15 -44.47 -57.11
N ARG A 9 20.16 -43.62 -57.36
CA ARG A 9 20.89 -43.28 -58.62
C ARG A 9 20.50 -41.89 -59.17
N SER A 10 21.39 -41.03 -59.66
CA SER A 10 22.85 -41.04 -59.86
C SER A 10 23.30 -39.59 -60.13
N ALA A 11 24.59 -39.32 -59.95
CA ALA A 11 25.26 -38.10 -60.39
C ALA A 11 25.41 -38.03 -61.92
N ALA A 12 25.40 -36.82 -62.48
CA ALA A 12 26.19 -36.42 -63.66
C ALA A 12 26.19 -34.89 -63.81
N ALA A 13 27.37 -34.31 -63.95
CA ALA A 13 27.61 -32.93 -64.35
C ALA A 13 27.60 -32.82 -65.88
N LEU A 14 27.13 -31.69 -66.43
CA LEU A 14 27.57 -31.19 -67.72
C LEU A 14 27.29 -29.69 -67.87
N SER A 15 28.35 -28.98 -68.23
CA SER A 15 28.41 -27.57 -68.57
C SER A 15 27.57 -27.22 -69.81
N GLY A 16 26.93 -26.04 -69.78
CA GLY A 16 26.33 -25.41 -70.95
C GLY A 16 26.26 -23.90 -70.74
N VAL A 17 27.20 -23.17 -71.35
CA VAL A 17 27.19 -21.72 -71.45
C VAL A 17 26.16 -21.31 -72.50
N VAL A 18 25.15 -20.52 -72.11
CA VAL A 18 24.37 -19.67 -73.03
C VAL A 18 24.16 -18.30 -72.40
N THR A 19 24.41 -17.30 -73.22
CA THR A 19 24.58 -15.88 -72.91
C THR A 19 23.26 -15.13 -72.74
N ALA A 20 23.28 -14.18 -71.80
CA ALA A 20 22.51 -12.91 -71.74
C ALA A 20 20.97 -12.91 -71.68
N ALA A 21 20.43 -12.52 -70.52
CA ALA A 21 19.41 -11.46 -70.43
C ALA A 21 19.41 -10.85 -69.02
N ILE A 22 19.52 -9.53 -68.97
CA ILE A 22 19.54 -8.68 -67.79
C ILE A 22 18.15 -8.68 -67.14
N ALA A 23 18.05 -9.10 -65.89
CA ALA A 23 16.99 -8.71 -64.97
C ALA A 23 17.56 -8.67 -63.55
N ALA A 24 18.05 -7.50 -63.14
CA ALA A 24 18.36 -7.23 -61.74
C ALA A 24 17.04 -7.20 -60.96
N ALA A 25 16.62 -8.36 -60.46
CA ALA A 25 15.59 -8.44 -59.43
C ALA A 25 16.19 -7.93 -58.13
N VAL A 26 16.04 -6.63 -57.89
CA VAL A 26 16.23 -6.01 -56.58
C VAL A 26 15.18 -6.63 -55.66
N LEU A 27 15.58 -7.67 -54.91
CA LEU A 27 14.82 -8.10 -53.74
C LEU A 27 14.82 -6.93 -52.75
N PRO A 28 13.67 -6.36 -52.35
CA PRO A 28 13.65 -5.50 -51.20
C PRO A 28 14.01 -6.39 -50.01
N ALA A 29 15.20 -6.18 -49.45
CA ALA A 29 15.49 -6.62 -48.10
C ALA A 29 14.50 -5.89 -47.19
N SER A 30 13.40 -6.57 -46.87
CA SER A 30 12.45 -6.14 -45.86
C SER A 30 13.17 -6.16 -44.52
N VAL A 31 13.87 -5.06 -44.21
CA VAL A 31 14.33 -4.77 -42.87
C VAL A 31 13.06 -4.62 -42.05
N ALA A 32 12.65 -5.70 -41.38
CA ALA A 32 11.67 -5.63 -40.32
C ALA A 32 12.31 -4.78 -39.21
N GLN A 33 12.16 -3.46 -39.31
CA GLN A 33 12.34 -2.57 -38.18
C GLN A 33 11.36 -3.04 -37.12
N ALA A 34 11.89 -3.75 -36.13
CA ALA A 34 11.23 -3.86 -34.85
C ALA A 34 11.01 -2.42 -34.38
N GLN A 35 9.79 -1.91 -34.56
CA GLN A 35 9.35 -0.69 -33.92
C GLN A 35 9.41 -0.99 -32.42
N SER A 36 10.55 -0.67 -31.78
CA SER A 36 10.53 -0.40 -30.35
C SER A 36 9.51 0.71 -30.20
N GLN A 37 8.35 0.43 -29.59
CA GLN A 37 7.42 1.49 -29.23
C GLN A 37 8.21 2.50 -28.41
N ALA A 38 8.55 3.62 -29.03
CA ALA A 38 9.22 4.71 -28.34
C ALA A 38 8.28 5.11 -27.22
N ARG A 39 8.76 5.03 -25.98
CA ARG A 39 8.00 5.55 -24.84
C ARG A 39 7.63 7.00 -25.17
N PRO A 40 6.39 7.44 -24.90
CA PRO A 40 6.01 8.82 -25.12
C PRO A 40 7.05 9.73 -24.47
N THR A 41 7.64 10.62 -25.26
CA THR A 41 8.62 11.58 -24.75
C THR A 41 7.88 12.54 -23.84
N VAL A 42 8.34 12.70 -22.60
CA VAL A 42 7.77 13.67 -21.65
C VAL A 42 7.81 15.07 -22.29
N PRO A 43 6.67 15.78 -22.41
CA PRO A 43 6.66 17.13 -22.99
C PRO A 43 7.62 18.09 -22.28
N ALA A 44 8.28 18.95 -23.06
CA ALA A 44 9.31 19.87 -22.57
C ALA A 44 8.80 20.77 -21.43
N ARG A 45 7.53 21.21 -21.47
CA ARG A 45 6.91 22.03 -20.43
C ARG A 45 6.92 21.37 -19.04
N TYR A 46 6.86 20.04 -18.98
CA TYR A 46 6.99 19.31 -17.72
C TYR A 46 8.45 18.98 -17.43
N ALA A 47 9.21 18.51 -18.42
CA ALA A 47 10.59 18.05 -18.23
C ALA A 47 11.59 19.16 -17.86
N GLN A 48 11.30 20.42 -18.23
CA GLN A 48 12.19 21.56 -18.03
C GLN A 48 11.75 22.49 -16.88
N GLN A 49 10.75 22.09 -16.10
CA GLN A 49 10.30 22.91 -14.97
C GLN A 49 11.39 23.00 -13.88
N HIS A 50 11.46 24.14 -13.21
CA HIS A 50 12.33 24.33 -12.05
C HIS A 50 11.50 24.31 -10.78
N LEU A 51 11.82 23.41 -9.86
CA LEU A 51 11.14 23.30 -8.57
C LEU A 51 11.61 24.45 -7.67
N ASP A 52 10.68 25.34 -7.32
CA ASP A 52 10.90 26.43 -6.36
C ASP A 52 10.84 25.86 -4.93
N TRP A 53 12.00 25.47 -4.43
CA TRP A 53 12.15 24.86 -3.11
C TRP A 53 12.08 25.92 -2.00
N GLN A 54 11.15 25.72 -1.06
CA GLN A 54 10.94 26.57 0.10
C GLN A 54 10.84 25.70 1.36
N PRO A 55 11.07 26.21 2.57
CA PRO A 55 10.78 25.45 3.79
C PRO A 55 9.32 24.96 3.82
N CYS A 56 9.09 23.69 4.14
CA CYS A 56 7.74 23.10 4.09
C CYS A 56 6.74 23.76 5.06
N ASP A 57 7.16 23.92 6.32
CA ASP A 57 6.42 24.54 7.43
C ASP A 57 7.43 25.07 8.46
N LYS A 58 6.98 25.95 9.36
CA LYS A 58 7.84 26.50 10.42
C LYS A 58 8.38 25.38 11.33
N GLY A 59 9.70 25.26 11.39
CA GLY A 59 10.38 24.24 12.22
C GLY A 59 10.57 22.88 11.54
N SER A 60 10.09 22.71 10.31
CA SER A 60 10.43 21.53 9.51
C SER A 60 11.87 21.59 9.03
N SER A 61 12.52 20.44 8.99
CA SER A 61 13.83 20.21 8.37
C SER A 61 13.75 20.00 6.85
N LEU A 62 12.55 20.05 6.26
CA LEU A 62 12.29 19.74 4.85
C LEU A 62 12.13 20.99 3.99
N GLU A 63 12.59 20.87 2.74
CA GLU A 63 12.21 21.76 1.66
C GLU A 63 11.02 21.15 0.90
N CYS A 64 10.01 21.95 0.56
CA CYS A 64 8.88 21.58 -0.26
C CYS A 64 8.85 22.40 -1.55
N ALA A 65 8.28 21.83 -2.59
CA ALA A 65 7.98 22.50 -3.85
C ALA A 65 6.70 21.91 -4.47
N THR A 66 6.25 22.53 -5.55
CA THR A 66 5.15 22.01 -6.36
C THR A 66 5.67 21.62 -7.74
N MET A 67 5.36 20.41 -8.17
CA MET A 67 5.62 19.89 -9.50
C MET A 67 4.33 19.88 -10.31
N THR A 68 4.36 20.41 -11.54
CA THR A 68 3.24 20.35 -12.48
C THR A 68 3.36 19.11 -13.35
N VAL A 69 2.28 18.34 -13.48
CA VAL A 69 2.21 17.12 -14.30
C VAL A 69 0.95 17.12 -15.17
N PRO A 70 0.92 16.39 -16.29
CA PRO A 70 -0.32 16.19 -17.01
C PRO A 70 -1.28 15.37 -16.16
N ARG A 71 -2.57 15.66 -16.30
CA ARG A 71 -3.62 14.83 -15.71
C ARG A 71 -3.56 13.40 -16.22
N ASP A 72 -3.43 13.24 -17.54
CA ASP A 72 -3.28 11.96 -18.20
C ASP A 72 -1.92 11.87 -18.89
N TRP A 73 -1.02 11.03 -18.36
CA TRP A 73 0.26 10.78 -18.99
C TRP A 73 0.18 10.10 -20.35
N HIS A 74 -0.92 9.41 -20.68
CA HIS A 74 -1.12 8.79 -21.99
C HIS A 74 -1.65 9.80 -23.02
N HIS A 75 -2.20 10.93 -22.56
CA HIS A 75 -2.65 12.04 -23.39
C HIS A 75 -2.25 13.37 -22.73
N PRO A 76 -0.95 13.73 -22.71
CA PRO A 76 -0.46 14.81 -21.86
C PRO A 76 -0.97 16.21 -22.23
N ASP A 77 -1.53 16.38 -23.42
CA ASP A 77 -2.18 17.62 -23.87
C ASP A 77 -3.69 17.66 -23.58
N ALA A 78 -4.27 16.58 -23.03
CA ALA A 78 -5.68 16.47 -22.76
C ALA A 78 -6.03 16.90 -21.32
N GLY A 79 -6.90 17.91 -21.24
CA GLY A 79 -7.43 18.40 -19.96
C GLY A 79 -6.42 19.28 -19.18
N PRO A 80 -6.87 19.85 -18.05
CA PRO A 80 -6.01 20.68 -17.20
C PRO A 80 -4.89 19.86 -16.55
N ASP A 81 -3.71 20.47 -16.47
CA ASP A 81 -2.60 20.03 -15.62
C ASP A 81 -3.03 19.87 -14.15
N ILE A 82 -2.26 19.07 -13.41
CA ILE A 82 -2.42 18.91 -11.97
C ILE A 82 -1.10 19.20 -11.25
N SER A 83 -1.21 19.57 -9.98
CA SER A 83 -0.09 19.79 -9.08
C SER A 83 0.22 18.56 -8.24
N ILE A 84 1.51 18.28 -8.05
CA ILE A 84 2.05 17.28 -7.15
C ILE A 84 2.94 17.98 -6.13
N ALA A 85 2.60 17.89 -4.85
CA ALA A 85 3.43 18.42 -3.78
C ALA A 85 4.60 17.46 -3.51
N VAL A 86 5.81 18.00 -3.50
CA VAL A 86 7.05 17.24 -3.31
C VAL A 86 7.85 17.80 -2.14
N SER A 87 8.64 16.94 -1.50
CA SER A 87 9.44 17.26 -0.32
C SER A 87 10.84 16.67 -0.43
N ARG A 88 11.83 17.36 0.14
CA ARG A 88 13.22 16.92 0.19
C ARG A 88 13.87 17.26 1.52
N HIS A 89 14.52 16.25 2.09
CA HIS A 89 15.65 16.41 3.00
C HIS A 89 16.95 16.32 2.20
N ARG A 90 17.90 17.24 2.42
CA ARG A 90 19.21 17.20 1.77
C ARG A 90 20.20 16.42 2.62
N ALA A 91 21.04 15.62 1.97
CA ALA A 91 22.16 14.97 2.65
C ALA A 91 23.05 16.02 3.33
N GLY A 92 23.51 15.72 4.55
CA GLY A 92 24.28 16.66 5.38
C GLY A 92 25.64 17.08 4.80
N ASP A 93 26.29 16.22 4.02
CA ASP A 93 27.55 16.51 3.32
C ASP A 93 27.41 16.19 1.81
N PRO A 94 27.26 17.21 0.93
CA PRO A 94 27.11 17.00 -0.51
C PRO A 94 28.25 16.21 -1.15
N ALA A 95 29.48 16.26 -0.60
CA ALA A 95 30.62 15.54 -1.14
C ALA A 95 30.57 14.03 -0.84
N LYS A 96 29.81 13.62 0.18
CA LYS A 96 29.60 12.21 0.57
C LYS A 96 28.23 11.67 0.13
N ARG A 97 27.43 12.50 -0.53
CA ARG A 97 26.09 12.15 -1.02
C ARG A 97 26.17 11.00 -2.02
N ARG A 98 25.46 9.92 -1.71
CA ARG A 98 25.35 8.72 -2.56
C ARG A 98 24.32 8.87 -3.68
N GLY A 99 23.25 9.63 -3.43
CA GLY A 99 22.20 9.84 -4.41
C GLY A 99 20.89 10.26 -3.77
N VAL A 100 19.79 9.88 -4.40
CA VAL A 100 18.42 10.16 -3.95
C VAL A 100 17.76 8.88 -3.44
N LEU A 101 17.20 8.93 -2.23
CA LEU A 101 16.29 7.92 -1.70
C LEU A 101 14.87 8.47 -1.79
N MET A 102 14.09 7.97 -2.75
CA MET A 102 12.70 8.34 -2.90
C MET A 102 11.81 7.45 -2.04
N MET A 103 10.91 8.09 -1.31
CA MET A 103 9.88 7.44 -0.52
C MET A 103 8.51 7.68 -1.15
N ALA A 104 7.58 6.80 -0.82
CA ALA A 104 6.15 7.07 -0.98
C ALA A 104 5.41 6.62 0.29
N ALA A 105 4.23 7.17 0.49
CA ALA A 105 3.33 6.70 1.53
C ALA A 105 2.48 5.52 1.06
N GLY A 106 2.15 4.64 2.01
CA GLY A 106 1.16 3.58 1.82
C GLY A 106 -0.28 4.10 1.94
N GLY A 107 -1.18 3.24 2.44
CA GLY A 107 -2.61 3.49 2.43
C GLY A 107 -3.29 2.55 1.42
N PRO A 108 -3.62 2.96 0.18
CA PRO A 108 -3.46 4.29 -0.43
C PRO A 108 -4.17 5.43 0.33
N GLY A 109 -3.74 6.68 0.11
CA GLY A 109 -4.36 7.88 0.67
C GLY A 109 -3.67 8.52 1.87
N ALA A 110 -2.54 7.98 2.33
CA ALA A 110 -1.71 8.68 3.31
C ALA A 110 -0.79 9.69 2.62
N SER A 111 -0.58 10.86 3.25
CA SER A 111 0.38 11.86 2.77
C SER A 111 1.83 11.34 2.90
N GLY A 112 2.62 11.55 1.84
CA GLY A 112 4.04 11.22 1.80
C GLY A 112 4.94 12.39 2.18
N LEU A 113 4.43 13.63 2.14
CA LEU A 113 5.23 14.85 2.19
C LEU A 113 6.10 14.97 3.46
N GLY A 114 5.58 14.57 4.63
CA GLY A 114 6.32 14.65 5.90
C GLY A 114 7.27 13.47 6.18
N ARG A 115 7.20 12.39 5.38
CA ARG A 115 7.90 11.13 5.70
C ARG A 115 9.43 11.24 5.77
N PRO A 116 10.11 12.02 4.90
CA PRO A 116 11.56 12.14 4.97
C PRO A 116 12.06 12.61 6.34
N GLU A 117 11.33 13.51 7.02
CA GLU A 117 11.75 14.05 8.31
C GLU A 117 11.75 13.00 9.43
N GLY A 118 10.73 12.13 9.48
CA GLY A 118 10.71 11.01 10.41
C GLY A 118 11.82 10.02 10.08
N PHE A 119 11.93 9.65 8.80
CA PHE A 119 12.89 8.66 8.34
C PHE A 119 14.35 9.02 8.67
N VAL A 120 14.76 10.28 8.52
CA VAL A 120 16.15 10.68 8.82
C VAL A 120 16.43 10.82 10.32
N LYS A 121 15.39 10.96 11.16
CA LYS A 121 15.52 10.87 12.62
C LYS A 121 15.77 9.42 13.05
N ASP A 122 15.06 8.49 12.42
CA ASP A 122 15.18 7.05 12.71
C ASP A 122 16.42 6.42 12.03
N SER A 123 16.87 6.99 10.91
CA SER A 123 18.10 6.59 10.18
C SER A 123 19.05 7.76 9.87
N PRO A 124 19.75 8.29 10.87
CA PRO A 124 20.68 9.41 10.65
C PRO A 124 21.79 9.08 9.65
N ALA A 125 22.27 7.84 9.62
CA ALA A 125 23.31 7.40 8.70
C ALA A 125 22.83 7.40 7.24
N VAL A 126 21.61 6.93 6.97
CA VAL A 126 21.01 6.97 5.63
C VAL A 126 20.65 8.40 5.25
N GLY A 127 20.09 9.20 6.17
CA GLY A 127 19.81 10.62 5.95
C GLY A 127 21.05 11.45 5.64
N ALA A 128 22.21 11.11 6.22
CA ALA A 128 23.48 11.74 5.88
C ALA A 128 24.01 11.34 4.49
N ALA A 129 23.65 10.15 4.00
CA ALA A 129 24.15 9.60 2.74
C ALA A 129 23.24 9.91 1.53
N TYR A 130 21.97 10.24 1.74
CA TYR A 130 20.98 10.44 0.68
C TYR A 130 20.27 11.77 0.79
N ASP A 131 19.97 12.39 -0.35
CA ASP A 131 18.81 13.28 -0.39
C ASP A 131 17.57 12.41 -0.26
N VAL A 132 16.84 12.54 0.84
CA VAL A 132 15.62 11.77 1.07
C VAL A 132 14.44 12.58 0.58
N VAL A 133 13.75 12.08 -0.43
CA VAL A 133 12.65 12.78 -1.09
C VAL A 133 11.35 12.01 -0.97
N SER A 134 10.24 12.71 -0.97
CA SER A 134 8.90 12.11 -0.97
C SER A 134 7.92 13.06 -1.63
N PHE A 135 6.69 12.60 -1.82
CA PHE A 135 5.65 13.36 -2.48
C PHE A 135 4.28 12.94 -1.96
N ASP A 136 3.32 13.84 -2.04
CA ASP A 136 1.91 13.47 -1.96
C ASP A 136 1.50 12.95 -3.34
N GLN A 137 1.02 11.71 -3.43
CA GLN A 137 0.52 11.17 -4.68
C GLN A 137 -0.58 12.08 -5.26
N ARG A 138 -0.80 12.04 -6.59
CA ARG A 138 -1.99 12.64 -7.19
C ARG A 138 -3.23 12.20 -6.40
N GLY A 139 -4.15 13.12 -6.11
CA GLY A 139 -5.31 12.82 -5.28
C GLY A 139 -5.12 13.01 -3.76
N VAL A 140 -3.88 13.17 -3.28
CA VAL A 140 -3.55 13.23 -1.84
C VAL A 140 -3.12 14.63 -1.38
N GLY A 141 -3.56 15.02 -0.18
CA GLY A 141 -2.91 16.06 0.62
C GLY A 141 -2.77 17.40 -0.09
N ARG A 142 -1.53 17.89 -0.23
CA ARG A 142 -1.22 19.18 -0.88
C ARG A 142 -1.13 19.08 -2.40
N SER A 143 -1.19 17.89 -2.97
CA SER A 143 -1.35 17.69 -4.43
C SER A 143 -2.79 18.04 -4.84
N THR A 144 -3.05 18.10 -6.15
CA THR A 144 -4.43 18.19 -6.64
C THR A 144 -5.23 16.99 -6.14
N ARG A 145 -6.13 17.24 -5.19
CA ARG A 145 -6.79 16.20 -4.38
C ARG A 145 -8.14 15.75 -4.95
N ALA A 146 -8.50 14.50 -4.65
CA ALA A 146 -9.88 14.04 -4.78
C ALA A 146 -10.74 14.65 -3.67
N VAL A 147 -12.02 14.90 -3.96
CA VAL A 147 -12.99 15.36 -2.97
C VAL A 147 -14.20 14.45 -3.06
N CYS A 148 -14.52 13.79 -1.96
CA CYS A 148 -15.54 12.74 -1.92
C CYS A 148 -16.59 12.96 -0.83
N GLN A 149 -16.17 13.40 0.36
CA GLN A 149 -17.04 13.48 1.53
C GLN A 149 -16.78 14.77 2.29
N THR A 150 -17.81 15.28 2.96
CA THR A 150 -17.65 16.14 4.14
C THR A 150 -17.35 15.29 5.38
N ASP A 151 -16.93 15.90 6.48
CA ASP A 151 -16.71 15.20 7.75
C ASP A 151 -17.97 14.46 8.23
N GLN A 152 -19.15 15.06 8.07
CA GLN A 152 -20.42 14.42 8.40
C GLN A 152 -20.71 13.21 7.51
N GLU A 153 -20.49 13.31 6.20
CA GLU A 153 -20.70 12.17 5.29
C GLU A 153 -19.70 11.02 5.55
N PHE A 154 -18.52 11.34 6.08
CA PHE A 154 -17.55 10.36 6.54
C PHE A 154 -18.02 9.67 7.84
N GLN A 155 -18.56 10.41 8.81
CA GLN A 155 -19.19 9.81 9.99
C GLN A 155 -20.34 8.88 9.60
N ASP A 156 -21.21 9.34 8.71
CA ASP A 156 -22.34 8.56 8.24
C ASP A 156 -21.84 7.26 7.61
N PHE A 157 -20.79 7.29 6.78
CA PHE A 157 -20.22 6.09 6.14
C PHE A 157 -19.81 5.01 7.16
N LEU A 158 -19.23 5.43 8.29
CA LEU A 158 -18.78 4.55 9.37
C LEU A 158 -19.87 4.17 10.40
N GLN A 159 -21.06 4.76 10.28
CA GLN A 159 -22.13 4.58 11.27
C GLN A 159 -22.73 3.15 11.28
N GLY A 160 -23.38 2.83 12.40
CA GLY A 160 -24.11 1.59 12.60
C GLY A 160 -23.21 0.43 13.02
N ASP A 161 -23.61 -0.78 12.63
CA ASP A 161 -22.86 -2.00 12.90
C ASP A 161 -22.77 -2.84 11.62
N TYR A 162 -21.56 -3.05 11.11
CA TYR A 162 -21.33 -3.86 9.92
C TYR A 162 -21.68 -5.35 10.11
N ARG A 163 -21.73 -5.84 11.36
CA ARG A 163 -22.18 -7.20 11.69
C ARG A 163 -23.70 -7.34 11.71
N ASP A 164 -24.47 -6.25 11.72
CA ASP A 164 -25.94 -6.33 11.58
C ASP A 164 -26.31 -6.79 10.17
N ARG A 165 -26.99 -7.95 10.11
CA ARG A 165 -27.40 -8.62 8.87
C ARG A 165 -28.87 -8.38 8.52
N SER A 166 -29.56 -7.52 9.25
CA SER A 166 -30.94 -7.14 8.92
C SER A 166 -31.02 -6.52 7.52
N PRO A 167 -32.12 -6.72 6.78
CA PRO A 167 -32.27 -6.11 5.45
C PRO A 167 -32.09 -4.58 5.46
N ALA A 168 -32.52 -3.91 6.52
CA ALA A 168 -32.36 -2.47 6.69
C ALA A 168 -30.90 -2.05 6.86
N ALA A 169 -30.13 -2.74 7.71
CA ALA A 169 -28.71 -2.45 7.91
C ALA A 169 -27.89 -2.68 6.63
N LEU A 170 -28.12 -3.81 5.95
CA LEU A 170 -27.45 -4.11 4.68
C LEU A 170 -27.76 -3.08 3.60
N LYS A 171 -29.04 -2.68 3.48
CA LYS A 171 -29.43 -1.61 2.55
C LYS A 171 -28.71 -0.30 2.91
N GLY A 172 -28.69 0.06 4.19
CA GLY A 172 -28.02 1.29 4.66
C GLY A 172 -26.54 1.33 4.33
N VAL A 173 -25.81 0.21 4.49
CA VAL A 173 -24.39 0.11 4.10
C VAL A 173 -24.22 0.30 2.59
N LEU A 174 -25.04 -0.36 1.78
CA LEU A 174 -24.98 -0.24 0.31
C LEU A 174 -25.31 1.17 -0.17
N ASP A 175 -26.33 1.82 0.42
CA ASP A 175 -26.72 3.19 0.09
C ASP A 175 -25.59 4.19 0.37
N ARG A 176 -24.91 4.06 1.53
CA ARG A 176 -23.78 4.93 1.89
C ARG A 176 -22.56 4.69 1.01
N SER A 177 -22.30 3.44 0.65
CA SER A 177 -21.20 3.07 -0.27
C SER A 177 -21.43 3.64 -1.68
N ARG A 178 -22.67 3.56 -2.17
CA ARG A 178 -23.09 4.19 -3.42
C ARG A 178 -22.92 5.70 -3.39
N LYS A 179 -23.45 6.35 -2.34
CA LYS A 179 -23.35 7.79 -2.13
C LYS A 179 -21.90 8.26 -2.15
N LEU A 180 -20.99 7.51 -1.53
CA LEU A 180 -19.56 7.81 -1.57
C LEU A 180 -19.00 7.80 -3.00
N ALA A 181 -19.24 6.73 -3.76
CA ALA A 181 -18.78 6.63 -5.15
C ALA A 181 -19.35 7.75 -6.05
N GLU A 182 -20.63 8.07 -5.90
CA GLU A 182 -21.32 9.13 -6.64
C GLU A 182 -20.75 10.52 -6.29
N ASN A 183 -20.62 10.82 -4.99
CA ASN A 183 -20.05 12.08 -4.54
C ASN A 183 -18.61 12.27 -5.02
N CYS A 184 -17.77 11.22 -4.96
CA CYS A 184 -16.41 11.28 -5.49
C CYS A 184 -16.42 11.70 -6.97
N LYS A 185 -17.28 11.07 -7.78
CA LYS A 185 -17.39 11.32 -9.22
C LYS A 185 -17.81 12.76 -9.50
N GLU A 186 -18.78 13.27 -8.75
CA GLU A 186 -19.34 14.60 -8.93
C GLU A 186 -18.39 15.71 -8.47
N ARG A 187 -17.67 15.48 -7.35
CA ARG A 187 -16.92 16.54 -6.65
C ARG A 187 -15.44 16.57 -6.98
N SER A 188 -14.89 15.52 -7.61
CA SER A 188 -13.44 15.44 -7.93
C SER A 188 -13.05 16.02 -9.31
N GLY A 189 -13.90 16.83 -9.95
CA GLY A 189 -13.52 17.58 -11.16
C GLY A 189 -13.05 16.73 -12.36
N GLY A 190 -13.53 15.48 -12.46
CA GLY A 190 -13.12 14.52 -13.49
C GLY A 190 -11.72 13.92 -13.29
N LEU A 191 -11.13 14.06 -12.10
CA LEU A 191 -9.81 13.53 -11.76
C LEU A 191 -9.80 12.01 -11.57
N LEU A 192 -10.90 11.43 -11.10
CA LEU A 192 -10.94 10.04 -10.63
C LEU A 192 -10.30 9.02 -11.59
N PRO A 193 -10.55 9.01 -12.92
CA PRO A 193 -9.97 7.99 -13.80
C PRO A 193 -8.44 7.98 -13.83
N TYR A 194 -7.80 9.06 -13.37
CA TYR A 194 -6.37 9.28 -13.43
C TYR A 194 -5.69 9.12 -12.08
N LEU A 195 -6.44 8.78 -11.03
CA LEU A 195 -5.95 8.46 -9.68
C LEU A 195 -5.73 6.95 -9.59
N ASN A 196 -4.55 6.52 -10.00
CA ASN A 196 -4.16 5.11 -10.09
C ASN A 196 -2.63 4.99 -10.08
N THR A 197 -2.12 3.80 -9.81
CA THR A 197 -0.69 3.54 -9.63
C THR A 197 0.11 3.80 -10.92
N ASP A 198 -0.44 3.48 -12.10
CA ASP A 198 0.21 3.71 -13.41
C ASP A 198 0.57 5.18 -13.63
N GLN A 199 -0.36 6.07 -13.31
CA GLN A 199 -0.13 7.49 -13.45
C GLN A 199 0.82 8.03 -12.36
N THR A 200 0.69 7.54 -11.11
CA THR A 200 1.58 7.90 -10.00
C THR A 200 3.05 7.59 -10.28
N VAL A 201 3.38 6.44 -10.88
CA VAL A 201 4.78 6.08 -11.14
C VAL A 201 5.42 6.91 -12.25
N ARG A 202 4.62 7.55 -13.10
CA ARG A 202 5.10 8.52 -14.10
C ARG A 202 5.36 9.89 -13.46
N ASP A 203 4.55 10.29 -12.49
CA ASP A 203 4.85 11.44 -11.63
C ASP A 203 6.20 11.24 -10.92
N MET A 204 6.45 10.03 -10.40
CA MET A 204 7.74 9.68 -9.79
C MET A 204 8.92 9.80 -10.77
N ASP A 205 8.77 9.31 -12.02
CA ASP A 205 9.88 9.39 -12.99
C ASP A 205 10.17 10.84 -13.43
N LEU A 206 9.12 11.66 -13.56
CA LEU A 206 9.31 13.09 -13.75
C LEU A 206 10.03 13.69 -12.55
N TYR A 207 9.60 13.39 -11.32
CA TYR A 207 10.23 13.95 -10.14
C TYR A 207 11.72 13.58 -10.05
N ARG A 208 12.07 12.32 -10.32
CA ARG A 208 13.47 11.89 -10.49
C ARG A 208 14.20 12.76 -11.51
N SER A 209 13.61 12.97 -12.68
CA SER A 209 14.21 13.77 -13.75
C SER A 209 14.48 15.21 -13.33
N LEU A 210 13.54 15.83 -12.61
CA LEU A 210 13.66 17.21 -12.13
C LEU A 210 14.66 17.36 -10.97
N LEU A 211 14.91 16.28 -10.23
CA LEU A 211 16.02 16.21 -9.29
C LEU A 211 17.39 16.06 -9.97
N GLY A 212 17.43 15.88 -11.29
CA GLY A 212 18.65 15.80 -12.08
C GLY A 212 19.44 14.51 -11.89
N VAL A 213 18.79 13.42 -11.44
CA VAL A 213 19.45 12.13 -11.19
C VAL A 213 19.02 11.07 -12.19
N GLU A 214 19.95 10.22 -12.62
CA GLU A 214 19.65 9.16 -13.58
C GLU A 214 18.85 8.01 -12.98
N LYS A 215 19.06 7.73 -11.68
CA LYS A 215 18.43 6.65 -10.92
C LYS A 215 18.07 7.10 -9.51
N ILE A 216 17.13 6.39 -8.90
CA ILE A 216 16.78 6.52 -7.48
C ILE A 216 17.03 5.22 -6.71
N SER A 217 17.36 5.35 -5.43
CA SER A 217 17.03 4.32 -4.45
C SER A 217 15.59 4.53 -3.97
N TYR A 218 14.89 3.46 -3.59
CA TYR A 218 13.49 3.53 -3.19
C TYR A 218 13.24 2.82 -1.86
N TYR A 219 12.43 3.42 -0.99
CA TYR A 219 11.85 2.77 0.19
C TYR A 219 10.35 3.07 0.26
N GLY A 220 9.53 2.03 0.36
CA GLY A 220 8.07 2.18 0.43
C GLY A 220 7.41 1.07 1.24
N PRO A 221 6.64 1.41 2.28
CA PRO A 221 5.85 0.43 3.02
C PRO A 221 4.44 0.23 2.47
N SER A 222 3.84 -0.94 2.69
CA SER A 222 2.41 -1.19 2.46
C SER A 222 2.01 -0.98 0.99
N TYR A 223 0.97 -0.20 0.68
CA TYR A 223 0.64 0.17 -0.70
C TYR A 223 1.81 0.77 -1.50
N ALA A 224 2.77 1.45 -0.84
CA ALA A 224 3.96 1.94 -1.53
C ALA A 224 4.82 0.79 -2.10
N THR A 225 4.67 -0.44 -1.63
CA THR A 225 5.29 -1.62 -2.28
C THR A 225 4.75 -1.85 -3.70
N MET A 226 3.46 -1.59 -3.94
CA MET A 226 2.85 -1.66 -5.27
C MET A 226 3.40 -0.54 -6.17
N ILE A 227 3.46 0.69 -5.65
CA ILE A 227 4.06 1.84 -6.36
C ILE A 227 5.51 1.52 -6.76
N GLY A 228 6.32 1.05 -5.81
CA GLY A 228 7.72 0.69 -6.06
C GLY A 228 7.86 -0.43 -7.10
N ALA A 229 7.02 -1.47 -7.02
CA ALA A 229 7.03 -2.58 -7.97
C ALA A 229 6.59 -2.16 -9.38
N TYR A 230 5.61 -1.25 -9.50
CA TYR A 230 5.20 -0.67 -10.78
C TYR A 230 6.30 0.21 -11.35
N TYR A 231 6.86 1.14 -10.57
CA TYR A 231 7.95 2.00 -11.00
C TYR A 231 9.15 1.18 -11.49
N ALA A 232 9.51 0.13 -10.74
CA ALA A 232 10.59 -0.76 -11.10
C ALA A 232 10.28 -1.58 -12.39
N THR A 233 9.03 -1.96 -12.61
CA THR A 233 8.63 -2.67 -13.83
C THR A 233 8.65 -1.75 -15.05
N GLU A 234 8.19 -0.52 -14.90
CA GLU A 234 8.09 0.45 -15.98
C GLU A 234 9.43 1.15 -16.26
N PHE A 235 10.25 1.40 -15.25
CA PHE A 235 11.52 2.12 -15.37
C PHE A 235 12.68 1.33 -14.74
N PRO A 236 12.93 0.06 -15.13
CA PRO A 236 13.91 -0.79 -14.46
C PRO A 236 15.33 -0.22 -14.48
N GLN A 237 15.71 0.48 -15.55
CA GLN A 237 17.01 1.15 -15.70
C GLN A 237 17.18 2.40 -14.81
N ARG A 238 16.09 2.88 -14.20
CA ARG A 238 16.05 4.06 -13.31
C ARG A 238 16.06 3.68 -11.83
N VAL A 239 16.12 2.39 -11.51
CA VAL A 239 16.20 1.88 -10.13
C VAL A 239 17.63 1.49 -9.81
N GLU A 240 18.17 2.09 -8.75
CA GLU A 240 19.48 1.76 -8.19
C GLU A 240 19.36 0.74 -7.06
N ARG A 241 18.44 0.97 -6.12
CA ARG A 241 18.11 0.08 -5.00
C ARG A 241 16.62 0.19 -4.68
N ALA A 242 16.02 -0.87 -4.18
CA ALA A 242 14.62 -0.86 -3.75
C ALA A 242 14.43 -1.71 -2.49
N VAL A 243 13.76 -1.12 -1.50
CA VAL A 243 13.30 -1.78 -0.28
C VAL A 243 11.78 -1.66 -0.22
N LEU A 244 11.10 -2.80 -0.30
CA LEU A 244 9.65 -2.90 -0.27
C LEU A 244 9.25 -3.54 1.05
N ASP A 245 8.61 -2.78 1.93
CA ASP A 245 8.32 -3.19 3.30
C ASP A 245 6.83 -3.49 3.49
N SER A 246 6.48 -4.64 4.07
CA SER A 246 5.10 -5.08 4.25
C SER A 246 4.33 -5.13 2.92
N ASN A 247 4.64 -6.17 2.14
CA ASN A 247 4.33 -6.25 0.71
C ASN A 247 2.90 -6.72 0.41
N ILE A 248 2.24 -5.98 -0.49
CA ILE A 248 1.01 -6.42 -1.16
C ILE A 248 1.37 -7.39 -2.30
N ALA A 249 0.49 -8.33 -2.62
CA ALA A 249 0.67 -9.21 -3.77
C ALA A 249 0.64 -8.41 -5.09
N PHE A 250 1.72 -8.48 -5.90
CA PHE A 250 1.83 -7.74 -7.16
C PHE A 250 1.16 -8.41 -8.38
N ASN A 251 0.65 -9.63 -8.20
CA ASN A 251 0.15 -10.47 -9.30
C ASN A 251 -1.33 -10.85 -9.15
N GLY A 252 -2.08 -10.11 -8.34
CA GLY A 252 -3.51 -10.30 -8.09
C GLY A 252 -4.32 -9.02 -8.25
N THR A 253 -5.58 -9.05 -7.84
CA THR A 253 -6.46 -7.86 -7.82
C THR A 253 -6.59 -7.23 -6.44
N TRP A 254 -7.02 -5.97 -6.38
CA TRP A 254 -7.41 -5.35 -5.12
C TRP A 254 -8.62 -6.06 -4.48
N GLU A 255 -9.52 -6.63 -5.29
CA GLU A 255 -10.61 -7.48 -4.82
C GLU A 255 -10.07 -8.74 -4.09
N GLU A 256 -9.11 -9.45 -4.68
CA GLU A 256 -8.47 -10.61 -4.03
C GLU A 256 -7.71 -10.22 -2.76
N PHE A 257 -7.06 -9.05 -2.76
CA PHE A 257 -6.39 -8.51 -1.57
C PHE A 257 -7.39 -8.25 -0.44
N MET A 258 -8.47 -7.52 -0.73
CA MET A 258 -9.49 -7.18 0.26
C MET A 258 -10.21 -8.40 0.81
N GLN A 259 -10.51 -9.41 -0.02
CA GLN A 259 -11.13 -10.65 0.46
C GLN A 259 -10.22 -11.48 1.38
N ALA A 260 -8.91 -11.39 1.23
CA ALA A 260 -7.95 -12.13 2.06
C ALA A 260 -7.52 -11.38 3.33
N GLN A 261 -7.56 -10.04 3.33
CA GLN A 261 -7.09 -9.21 4.44
C GLN A 261 -7.81 -9.46 5.78
N PRO A 262 -9.14 -9.71 5.85
CA PRO A 262 -9.81 -10.04 7.10
C PRO A 262 -9.18 -11.23 7.85
N MET A 263 -8.59 -12.19 7.13
CA MET A 263 -7.93 -13.35 7.73
C MET A 263 -6.72 -12.93 8.55
N SER A 264 -5.87 -12.05 8.02
CA SER A 264 -4.65 -11.63 8.72
C SER A 264 -4.93 -10.76 9.94
N PHE A 265 -5.93 -9.88 9.88
CA PHE A 265 -6.37 -9.14 11.07
C PHE A 265 -6.94 -10.06 12.14
N GLN A 266 -7.80 -11.02 11.76
CA GLN A 266 -8.34 -12.00 12.70
C GLN A 266 -7.21 -12.83 13.33
N ARG A 267 -6.23 -13.29 12.53
CA ARG A 267 -5.03 -14.00 13.00
C ARG A 267 -4.26 -13.18 14.03
N ARG A 268 -3.90 -11.93 13.70
CA ARG A 268 -3.15 -11.05 14.59
C ARG A 268 -3.89 -10.80 15.91
N PHE A 269 -5.20 -10.59 15.83
CA PHE A 269 -6.04 -10.40 17.00
C PHE A 269 -6.08 -11.65 17.88
N GLU A 270 -6.44 -12.80 17.32
CA GLU A 270 -6.68 -14.03 18.10
C GLU A 270 -5.41 -14.76 18.54
N GLN A 271 -4.33 -14.68 17.77
CA GLN A 271 -3.10 -15.44 18.04
C GLN A 271 -2.04 -14.62 18.78
N ASP A 272 -2.06 -13.29 18.63
CA ASP A 272 -1.07 -12.43 19.28
C ASP A 272 -1.70 -11.58 20.38
N PHE A 273 -2.75 -10.80 20.07
CA PHE A 273 -3.31 -9.84 21.02
C PHE A 273 -4.10 -10.50 22.16
N LEU A 274 -5.05 -11.40 21.88
CA LEU A 274 -5.87 -12.01 22.95
C LEU A 274 -5.04 -12.84 23.96
N PRO A 275 -4.06 -13.66 23.52
CA PRO A 275 -3.19 -14.38 24.46
C PRO A 275 -2.31 -13.42 25.26
N TRP A 276 -1.83 -12.34 24.65
CA TRP A 276 -1.06 -11.30 25.33
C TRP A 276 -1.90 -10.59 26.40
N LEU A 277 -3.14 -10.22 26.08
CA LEU A 277 -4.04 -9.58 27.03
C LEU A 277 -4.38 -10.51 28.20
N ALA A 278 -4.67 -11.79 27.92
CA ALA A 278 -4.94 -12.79 28.95
C ALA A 278 -3.74 -13.01 29.89
N LYS A 279 -2.52 -13.03 29.33
CA LYS A 279 -1.28 -13.16 30.10
C LYS A 279 -1.11 -12.02 31.12
N TYR A 280 -1.57 -10.81 30.79
CA TYR A 280 -1.44 -9.62 31.64
C TYR A 280 -2.76 -9.21 32.32
N ASP A 281 -3.63 -10.18 32.63
CA ASP A 281 -4.87 -9.95 33.38
C ASP A 281 -4.63 -9.29 34.75
N SER A 282 -3.48 -9.52 35.38
CA SER A 282 -3.13 -8.85 36.64
C SER A 282 -3.00 -7.33 36.52
N VAL A 283 -2.85 -6.81 35.30
CA VAL A 283 -2.75 -5.38 35.00
C VAL A 283 -4.07 -4.84 34.45
N TYR A 284 -4.68 -5.55 33.50
CA TYR A 284 -5.84 -5.04 32.76
C TYR A 284 -7.19 -5.56 33.25
N HIS A 285 -7.21 -6.62 34.06
CA HIS A 285 -8.43 -7.23 34.62
C HIS A 285 -9.51 -7.50 33.57
N TYR A 286 -9.10 -8.00 32.40
CA TYR A 286 -9.96 -8.20 31.23
C TYR A 286 -10.28 -9.67 30.93
N GLY A 287 -9.73 -10.61 31.69
CA GLY A 287 -9.90 -12.05 31.55
C GLY A 287 -8.56 -12.78 31.63
N ARG A 288 -8.51 -13.89 32.37
CA ARG A 288 -7.29 -14.70 32.60
C ARG A 288 -7.01 -15.69 31.49
N THR A 289 -8.02 -15.98 30.67
CA THR A 289 -7.90 -16.88 29.53
C THR A 289 -8.32 -16.19 28.24
N VAL A 290 -7.80 -16.67 27.11
CA VAL A 290 -8.19 -16.18 25.77
C VAL A 290 -9.72 -16.24 25.57
N ALA A 291 -10.37 -17.29 26.09
CA ALA A 291 -11.82 -17.45 26.00
C ALA A 291 -12.58 -16.38 26.79
N GLU A 292 -12.12 -16.05 27.99
CA GLU A 292 -12.71 -14.97 28.81
C GLU A 292 -12.51 -13.60 28.17
N VAL A 293 -11.30 -13.30 27.68
CA VAL A 293 -11.00 -12.05 26.97
C VAL A 293 -11.90 -11.91 25.73
N LYS A 294 -12.04 -12.97 24.93
CA LYS A 294 -12.90 -12.96 23.74
C LYS A 294 -14.38 -12.78 24.10
N ALA A 295 -14.87 -13.45 25.15
CA ALA A 295 -16.24 -13.29 25.60
C ALA A 295 -16.52 -11.86 26.09
N LYS A 296 -15.57 -11.25 26.81
CA LYS A 296 -15.67 -9.87 27.28
C LYS A 296 -15.64 -8.87 26.13
N TRP A 297 -14.79 -9.09 25.13
CA TRP A 297 -14.78 -8.33 23.88
C TRP A 297 -16.14 -8.34 23.17
N GLU A 298 -16.73 -9.53 22.94
CA GLU A 298 -18.03 -9.63 22.26
C GLU A 298 -19.17 -9.00 23.08
N LYS A 299 -19.14 -9.13 24.42
CA LYS A 299 -20.09 -8.44 25.30
C LYS A 299 -19.95 -6.92 25.21
N GLN A 300 -18.72 -6.41 25.22
CA GLN A 300 -18.44 -4.97 25.11
C GLN A 300 -18.90 -4.45 23.75
N ARG A 301 -18.64 -5.20 22.68
CA ARG A 301 -19.09 -4.85 21.33
C ARG A 301 -20.62 -4.78 21.24
N GLN A 302 -21.33 -5.76 21.80
CA GLN A 302 -22.79 -5.73 21.85
C GLN A 302 -23.31 -4.54 22.67
N ALA A 303 -22.70 -4.24 23.82
CA ALA A 303 -23.10 -3.09 24.63
C ALA A 303 -22.94 -1.76 23.87
N LEU A 304 -21.87 -1.61 23.08
CA LEU A 304 -21.63 -0.44 22.24
C LEU A 304 -22.53 -0.40 20.99
N HIS A 305 -23.01 -1.55 20.52
CA HIS A 305 -24.07 -1.62 19.50
C HIS A 305 -25.38 -1.06 20.06
N ASP A 306 -25.80 -1.55 21.23
CA ASP A 306 -27.07 -1.17 21.86
C ASP A 306 -27.05 0.29 22.36
N LYS A 307 -25.91 0.74 22.89
CA LYS A 307 -25.73 2.09 23.44
C LYS A 307 -24.32 2.63 23.16
N PRO A 308 -24.12 3.31 22.01
CA PRO A 308 -22.85 3.98 21.72
C PRO A 308 -22.46 5.00 22.79
N LEU A 309 -21.15 5.13 23.04
CA LEU A 309 -20.61 6.14 23.95
C LEU A 309 -20.24 7.41 23.18
N VAL A 310 -20.50 8.58 23.77
CA VAL A 310 -20.17 9.88 23.16
C VAL A 310 -19.13 10.60 24.03
N ILE A 311 -18.01 10.99 23.42
CA ILE A 311 -16.91 11.73 24.04
C ILE A 311 -16.60 12.96 23.18
N GLY A 312 -17.15 14.12 23.55
CA GLY A 312 -17.06 15.30 22.71
C GLY A 312 -17.70 15.05 21.34
N SER A 313 -16.93 15.14 20.26
CA SER A 313 -17.37 14.82 18.90
C SER A 313 -17.23 13.34 18.52
N VAL A 314 -16.55 12.53 19.33
CA VAL A 314 -16.29 11.12 19.03
C VAL A 314 -17.45 10.26 19.51
N THR A 315 -18.03 9.45 18.62
CA THR A 315 -18.99 8.42 18.97
C THR A 315 -18.35 7.04 18.85
N ILE A 316 -18.25 6.31 19.96
CA ILE A 316 -17.73 4.95 20.01
C ILE A 316 -18.92 3.98 19.96
N GLY A 317 -19.19 3.44 18.78
CA GLY A 317 -20.10 2.31 18.57
C GLY A 317 -19.34 1.01 18.29
N ALA A 318 -20.08 -0.03 17.88
CA ALA A 318 -19.51 -1.34 17.57
C ALA A 318 -18.46 -1.29 16.44
N ASN A 319 -18.71 -0.52 15.37
CA ASN A 319 -17.75 -0.33 14.28
C ASN A 319 -16.47 0.38 14.75
N GLN A 320 -16.59 1.37 15.65
CA GLN A 320 -15.44 2.10 16.19
C GLN A 320 -14.58 1.23 17.12
N LEU A 321 -15.20 0.32 17.87
CA LEU A 321 -14.47 -0.69 18.65
C LEU A 321 -13.62 -1.58 17.74
N ASP A 322 -14.23 -2.17 16.70
CA ASP A 322 -13.54 -3.01 15.72
C ASP A 322 -12.40 -2.23 15.03
N ASN A 323 -12.67 -1.01 14.57
CA ASN A 323 -11.71 -0.15 13.89
C ASN A 323 -10.53 0.26 14.79
N GLY A 324 -10.78 0.57 16.06
CA GLY A 324 -9.71 0.87 17.01
C GLY A 324 -8.81 -0.34 17.26
N ALA A 325 -9.38 -1.55 17.35
CA ALA A 325 -8.59 -2.77 17.43
C ALA A 325 -7.78 -3.03 16.15
N ILE A 326 -8.41 -2.94 14.98
CA ILE A 326 -7.76 -3.06 13.66
C ILE A 326 -6.56 -2.13 13.57
N ARG A 327 -6.72 -0.85 13.92
CA ARG A 327 -5.64 0.15 13.87
C ARG A 327 -4.51 -0.14 14.86
N THR A 328 -4.84 -0.47 16.10
CA THR A 328 -3.82 -0.62 17.16
C THR A 328 -3.00 -1.89 17.02
N ILE A 329 -3.54 -2.97 16.47
CA ILE A 329 -2.77 -4.22 16.32
C ILE A 329 -1.72 -4.20 15.20
N TYR A 330 -1.59 -3.09 14.46
CA TYR A 330 -0.51 -2.84 13.50
C TYR A 330 0.89 -2.86 14.13
N ASN A 331 1.01 -2.47 15.40
CA ASN A 331 2.28 -2.45 16.13
C ASN A 331 2.04 -2.92 17.56
N ALA A 332 2.76 -3.95 18.00
CA ALA A 332 2.60 -4.51 19.33
C ALA A 332 3.05 -3.54 20.43
N GLU A 333 4.23 -2.94 20.28
CA GLU A 333 4.93 -2.18 21.34
C GLU A 333 4.05 -1.09 21.96
N GLN A 334 3.40 -0.27 21.13
CA GLN A 334 2.53 0.81 21.60
C GLN A 334 1.05 0.43 21.52
N GLY A 335 0.66 -0.31 20.49
CA GLY A 335 -0.74 -0.57 20.19
C GLY A 335 -1.41 -1.55 21.14
N PHE A 336 -0.73 -2.62 21.56
CA PHE A 336 -1.33 -3.62 22.46
C PHE A 336 -1.64 -3.03 23.84
N PRO A 337 -0.72 -2.31 24.52
CA PRO A 337 -1.03 -1.64 25.78
C PRO A 337 -2.14 -0.60 25.65
N ALA A 338 -2.15 0.19 24.56
CA ALA A 338 -3.18 1.22 24.34
C ALA A 338 -4.58 0.60 24.15
N LEU A 339 -4.68 -0.48 23.36
CA LEU A 339 -5.94 -1.19 23.16
C LEU A 339 -6.42 -1.84 24.46
N ALA A 340 -5.56 -2.57 25.17
CA ALA A 340 -5.91 -3.23 26.41
C ALA A 340 -6.35 -2.27 27.51
N GLY A 341 -5.62 -1.16 27.70
CA GLY A 341 -6.01 -0.12 28.66
C GLY A 341 -7.35 0.54 28.29
N SER A 342 -7.60 0.77 27.00
CA SER A 342 -8.87 1.35 26.54
C SER A 342 -10.03 0.37 26.68
N LEU A 343 -9.81 -0.93 26.45
CA LEU A 343 -10.79 -1.99 26.69
C LEU A 343 -11.12 -2.12 28.18
N ALA A 344 -10.11 -2.07 29.05
CA ALA A 344 -10.31 -2.06 30.50
C ALA A 344 -11.14 -0.84 30.93
N ALA A 345 -10.77 0.36 30.47
CA ALA A 345 -11.51 1.60 30.77
C ALA A 345 -12.99 1.54 30.36
N LEU A 346 -13.29 0.90 29.24
CA LEU A 346 -14.66 0.69 28.75
C LEU A 346 -15.48 -0.24 29.66
N ASP A 347 -14.86 -1.15 30.42
CA ASP A 347 -15.54 -2.06 31.35
C ASP A 347 -15.96 -1.38 32.66
N HIS A 348 -15.28 -0.29 33.04
CA HIS A 348 -15.57 0.51 34.23
C HIS A 348 -15.81 1.99 33.89
N TRP A 349 -16.49 2.24 32.77
CA TRP A 349 -16.61 3.57 32.15
C TRP A 349 -17.10 4.68 33.09
N ASP A 350 -18.06 4.36 33.97
CA ASP A 350 -18.64 5.33 34.89
C ASP A 350 -17.63 5.85 35.93
N THR A 351 -16.66 5.02 36.31
CA THR A 351 -15.60 5.35 37.26
C THR A 351 -14.24 5.60 36.59
N ALA A 352 -14.14 5.48 35.26
CA ALA A 352 -12.91 5.74 34.52
C ALA A 352 -12.47 7.21 34.63
N THR A 353 -11.17 7.40 34.81
CA THR A 353 -10.51 8.69 34.91
C THR A 353 -10.58 9.48 33.59
N PRO A 354 -10.44 10.82 33.61
CA PRO A 354 -10.38 11.62 32.39
C PRO A 354 -9.27 11.17 31.42
N GLN A 355 -8.14 10.70 31.94
CA GLN A 355 -7.01 10.20 31.15
C GLN A 355 -7.37 8.91 30.41
N GLU A 356 -8.01 7.96 31.09
CA GLU A 356 -8.51 6.72 30.48
C GLU A 356 -9.54 7.00 29.40
N LYS A 357 -10.51 7.88 29.68
CA LYS A 357 -11.52 8.30 28.70
C LYS A 357 -10.88 8.98 27.49
N GLY A 358 -9.89 9.83 27.71
CA GLY A 358 -9.12 10.49 26.66
C GLY A 358 -8.32 9.49 25.80
N MET A 359 -7.73 8.46 26.41
CA MET A 359 -7.04 7.40 25.67
C MET A 359 -8.02 6.56 24.85
N ALA A 360 -9.14 6.14 25.44
CA ALA A 360 -10.19 5.40 24.73
C ALA A 360 -10.74 6.21 23.54
N GLY A 361 -10.95 7.52 23.71
CA GLY A 361 -11.32 8.42 22.62
C GLY A 361 -10.28 8.51 21.50
N LYS A 362 -8.97 8.39 21.81
CA LYS A 362 -7.90 8.34 20.80
C LYS A 362 -7.78 6.98 20.11
N VAL A 363 -8.04 5.88 20.83
CA VAL A 363 -7.94 4.52 20.31
C VAL A 363 -9.14 4.18 19.43
N PHE A 364 -10.35 4.49 19.90
CA PHE A 364 -11.61 4.19 19.21
C PHE A 364 -12.21 5.38 18.46
N GLY A 365 -11.51 6.52 18.45
CA GLY A 365 -11.86 7.65 17.60
C GLY A 365 -11.57 7.39 16.11
N GLU A 366 -11.73 8.43 15.31
CA GLU A 366 -11.46 8.36 13.88
C GLU A 366 -9.98 8.07 13.62
N TYR A 367 -9.72 6.98 12.88
CA TYR A 367 -8.38 6.62 12.44
C TYR A 367 -8.16 6.81 10.93
N LEU A 368 -9.26 7.00 10.19
CA LEU A 368 -9.27 7.39 8.78
C LEU A 368 -9.79 8.83 8.67
N SER A 369 -9.69 9.40 7.48
CA SER A 369 -10.24 10.72 7.17
C SER A 369 -10.99 10.70 5.83
N PRO A 370 -11.83 11.72 5.55
CA PRO A 370 -12.43 11.91 4.22
C PRO A 370 -11.39 11.90 3.10
N ASP A 371 -10.26 12.61 3.29
CA ASP A 371 -9.17 12.68 2.30
C ASP A 371 -8.50 11.33 2.10
N PHE A 372 -8.31 10.54 3.18
CA PHE A 372 -7.75 9.19 3.07
C PHE A 372 -8.68 8.28 2.26
N LEU A 373 -9.98 8.26 2.55
CA LEU A 373 -10.94 7.42 1.83
C LEU A 373 -11.10 7.84 0.36
N ALA A 374 -11.03 9.15 0.08
CA ALA A 374 -11.12 9.67 -1.27
C ALA A 374 -10.05 9.06 -2.18
N GLU A 375 -8.79 9.06 -1.74
CA GLU A 375 -7.71 8.45 -2.51
C GLU A 375 -7.72 6.92 -2.40
N TYR A 376 -8.00 6.36 -1.21
CA TYR A 376 -8.04 4.91 -1.02
C TYR A 376 -8.93 4.25 -2.08
N PHE A 377 -10.18 4.72 -2.19
CA PHE A 377 -11.11 4.18 -3.19
C PHE A 377 -10.75 4.58 -4.61
N SER A 378 -10.19 5.77 -4.84
CA SER A 378 -9.72 6.16 -6.16
C SER A 378 -8.70 5.18 -6.70
N VAL A 379 -7.68 4.84 -5.92
CA VAL A 379 -6.65 3.88 -6.35
C VAL A 379 -7.20 2.46 -6.42
N THR A 380 -7.77 1.93 -5.32
CA THR A 380 -8.11 0.50 -5.25
C THR A 380 -9.18 0.14 -6.27
N CYS A 381 -10.14 1.04 -6.53
CA CYS A 381 -11.21 0.80 -7.49
C CYS A 381 -10.75 1.00 -8.95
N ASN A 382 -9.67 1.74 -9.21
CA ASN A 382 -9.18 2.00 -10.56
C ASN A 382 -8.06 1.08 -11.05
N ASP A 383 -7.22 0.58 -10.15
CA ASP A 383 -6.02 -0.19 -10.53
C ASP A 383 -6.36 -1.57 -11.09
N THR A 384 -7.45 -2.18 -10.61
CA THR A 384 -7.84 -3.54 -11.00
C THR A 384 -9.36 -3.66 -11.15
N PRO A 385 -9.88 -4.59 -11.96
CA PRO A 385 -11.32 -4.81 -12.07
C PRO A 385 -11.97 -5.25 -10.76
N TRP A 386 -13.25 -4.95 -10.61
CA TRP A 386 -14.08 -5.27 -9.45
C TRP A 386 -15.42 -5.90 -9.86
N THR A 387 -15.87 -6.85 -9.05
CA THR A 387 -17.22 -7.41 -9.10
C THR A 387 -18.23 -6.32 -8.75
N ARG A 388 -19.16 -6.04 -9.68
CA ARG A 388 -20.20 -5.00 -9.51
C ARG A 388 -21.48 -5.51 -8.84
N ASP A 389 -21.63 -6.82 -8.73
CA ASP A 389 -22.83 -7.42 -8.15
C ASP A 389 -22.83 -7.25 -6.63
N THR A 390 -23.80 -6.49 -6.12
CA THR A 390 -23.95 -6.26 -4.68
C THR A 390 -24.51 -7.48 -3.94
N ASP A 391 -25.18 -8.40 -4.63
CA ASP A 391 -25.65 -9.66 -4.03
C ASP A 391 -24.46 -10.58 -3.72
N TYR A 392 -23.48 -10.63 -4.63
CA TYR A 392 -22.18 -11.26 -4.37
C TYR A 392 -21.53 -10.69 -3.10
N TRP A 393 -21.42 -9.37 -2.98
CA TRP A 393 -20.80 -8.73 -1.81
C TRP A 393 -21.58 -8.94 -0.52
N LYS A 394 -22.92 -8.95 -0.57
CA LYS A 394 -23.74 -9.33 0.59
C LYS A 394 -23.46 -10.75 1.04
N ALA A 395 -23.37 -11.71 0.12
CA ALA A 395 -23.09 -13.12 0.43
C ALA A 395 -21.68 -13.31 0.98
N GLN A 396 -20.68 -12.67 0.36
CA GLN A 396 -19.28 -12.72 0.79
C GLN A 396 -19.12 -12.12 2.20
N SER A 397 -19.66 -10.92 2.42
CA SER A 397 -19.66 -10.30 3.74
C SER A 397 -20.40 -11.15 4.79
N ALA A 398 -21.50 -11.83 4.44
CA ALA A 398 -22.18 -12.72 5.39
C ALA A 398 -21.28 -13.90 5.83
N LYS A 399 -20.48 -14.45 4.92
CA LYS A 399 -19.47 -15.47 5.23
C LYS A 399 -18.40 -14.90 6.14
N ASP A 400 -17.82 -13.76 5.77
CA ASP A 400 -16.69 -13.17 6.48
C ASP A 400 -17.08 -12.65 7.86
N THR A 401 -18.30 -12.13 8.04
CA THR A 401 -18.86 -11.81 9.37
C THR A 401 -18.87 -13.01 10.32
N ARG A 402 -19.13 -14.23 9.81
CA ARG A 402 -19.19 -15.43 10.66
C ARG A 402 -17.80 -15.98 10.99
N THR A 403 -16.86 -15.93 10.05
CA THR A 403 -15.56 -16.61 10.18
C THR A 403 -14.44 -15.67 10.59
N LEU A 404 -14.53 -14.39 10.25
CA LEU A 404 -13.49 -13.37 10.42
C LEU A 404 -14.12 -12.08 11.00
N PRO A 405 -14.79 -12.17 12.16
CA PRO A 405 -15.72 -11.14 12.64
C PRO A 405 -15.07 -9.77 12.89
N LEU A 406 -13.77 -9.70 13.20
CA LEU A 406 -13.11 -8.43 13.51
C LEU A 406 -13.15 -7.44 12.34
N LEU A 407 -12.83 -7.90 11.13
CA LEU A 407 -12.73 -7.05 9.95
C LEU A 407 -13.70 -7.45 8.82
N GLY A 408 -14.05 -8.73 8.71
CA GLY A 408 -14.76 -9.28 7.56
C GLY A 408 -16.13 -8.66 7.27
N ALA A 409 -16.80 -8.16 8.31
CA ALA A 409 -18.09 -7.48 8.15
C ALA A 409 -17.95 -6.13 7.39
N ARG A 410 -16.83 -5.42 7.57
CA ARG A 410 -16.55 -4.12 6.94
C ARG A 410 -16.44 -4.22 5.41
N GLU A 411 -16.10 -5.40 4.90
CA GLU A 411 -15.92 -5.64 3.46
C GLU A 411 -17.13 -5.23 2.63
N LEU A 412 -18.36 -5.39 3.16
CA LEU A 412 -19.54 -4.94 2.43
C LEU A 412 -19.49 -3.43 2.15
N ALA A 413 -19.09 -2.63 3.13
CA ALA A 413 -19.00 -1.17 2.98
C ALA A 413 -17.90 -0.79 1.98
N PHE A 414 -16.71 -1.38 2.10
CA PHE A 414 -15.57 -0.96 1.28
C PHE A 414 -15.66 -1.51 -0.15
N ALA A 415 -15.95 -2.80 -0.32
CA ALA A 415 -16.03 -3.41 -1.65
C ALA A 415 -17.20 -2.86 -2.47
N SER A 416 -18.32 -2.49 -1.84
CA SER A 416 -19.46 -1.90 -2.54
C SER A 416 -19.16 -0.52 -3.10
N VAL A 417 -18.25 0.26 -2.51
CA VAL A 417 -17.79 1.52 -3.12
C VAL A 417 -17.17 1.24 -4.48
N CYS A 418 -16.30 0.23 -4.58
CA CYS A 418 -15.69 -0.18 -5.85
C CYS A 418 -16.70 -0.82 -6.82
N ALA A 419 -17.70 -1.53 -6.32
CA ALA A 419 -18.80 -2.05 -7.14
C ALA A 419 -19.59 -0.94 -7.84
N TYR A 420 -19.74 0.23 -7.20
CA TYR A 420 -20.38 1.42 -7.77
C TYR A 420 -19.44 2.35 -8.52
N TRP A 421 -18.12 2.19 -8.35
CA TRP A 421 -17.12 3.07 -8.94
C TRP A 421 -17.15 3.07 -10.47
N PRO A 422 -16.86 4.19 -11.14
CA PRO A 422 -16.69 4.22 -12.59
C PRO A 422 -15.58 3.27 -13.07
N THR A 423 -15.72 2.70 -14.26
CA THR A 423 -14.66 1.87 -14.85
C THR A 423 -13.43 2.71 -15.18
N SER A 424 -12.26 2.24 -14.75
CA SER A 424 -10.97 2.85 -15.05
C SER A 424 -10.42 2.37 -16.41
N PRO A 425 -9.87 3.27 -17.24
CA PRO A 425 -9.12 2.91 -18.44
C PRO A 425 -7.64 2.58 -18.16
N ALA A 426 -7.20 2.60 -16.90
CA ALA A 426 -5.79 2.42 -16.55
C ALA A 426 -5.22 1.11 -17.11
N PRO A 427 -4.00 1.13 -17.69
CA PRO A 427 -3.38 -0.07 -18.20
C PRO A 427 -3.02 -1.02 -17.05
N LYS A 428 -3.13 -2.32 -17.31
CA LYS A 428 -2.69 -3.35 -16.36
C LYS A 428 -1.19 -3.54 -16.47
N VAL A 429 -0.45 -3.10 -15.46
CA VAL A 429 1.00 -3.35 -15.36
C VAL A 429 1.24 -4.74 -14.78
N LYS A 430 1.95 -5.59 -15.53
CA LYS A 430 2.36 -6.90 -15.04
C LYS A 430 3.74 -6.81 -14.39
N VAL A 431 3.81 -6.87 -13.07
CA VAL A 431 5.07 -6.89 -12.34
C VAL A 431 5.88 -8.15 -12.67
N THR A 432 7.18 -7.98 -12.95
CA THR A 432 8.08 -9.11 -13.31
C THR A 432 9.45 -9.09 -12.66
N GLY A 433 9.99 -7.90 -12.34
CA GLY A 433 11.38 -7.72 -11.88
C GLY A 433 12.47 -7.90 -12.94
N LYS A 434 12.11 -8.00 -14.23
CA LYS A 434 13.10 -8.13 -15.31
C LYS A 434 13.96 -6.87 -15.41
N GLY A 435 15.28 -7.04 -15.37
CA GLY A 435 16.24 -5.95 -15.51
C GLY A 435 16.47 -5.15 -14.23
N LEU A 436 15.92 -5.59 -13.09
CA LEU A 436 16.11 -4.93 -11.82
C LEU A 436 17.40 -5.36 -11.11
N PRO A 437 18.03 -4.44 -10.34
CA PRO A 437 18.97 -4.83 -9.31
C PRO A 437 18.26 -5.70 -8.25
N THR A 438 19.02 -6.25 -7.31
CA THR A 438 18.42 -7.00 -6.21
C THR A 438 17.48 -6.10 -5.43
N THR A 439 16.21 -6.48 -5.27
CA THR A 439 15.22 -5.75 -4.46
C THR A 439 15.04 -6.44 -3.12
N LEU A 440 15.15 -5.70 -2.02
CA LEU A 440 14.89 -6.22 -0.69
C LEU A 440 13.40 -6.13 -0.38
N MET A 441 12.80 -7.23 0.08
CA MET A 441 11.41 -7.29 0.52
C MET A 441 11.38 -7.66 2.00
N LEU A 442 10.60 -6.95 2.81
CA LEU A 442 10.50 -7.19 4.25
C LEU A 442 9.05 -7.54 4.59
N ASN A 443 8.80 -8.59 5.36
CA ASN A 443 7.47 -8.89 5.88
C ASN A 443 7.53 -9.67 7.19
N SER A 444 6.61 -9.35 8.09
CA SER A 444 6.32 -10.17 9.26
C SER A 444 5.31 -11.27 8.96
N VAL A 445 5.41 -12.41 9.66
CA VAL A 445 4.53 -13.57 9.43
C VAL A 445 3.08 -13.29 9.83
N HIS A 446 2.84 -12.57 10.93
CA HIS A 446 1.50 -12.19 11.38
C HIS A 446 1.13 -10.73 11.03
N ASP A 447 1.77 -10.11 10.04
CA ASP A 447 1.39 -8.76 9.58
C ASP A 447 -0.13 -8.73 9.25
N PRO A 448 -0.91 -7.89 9.95
CA PRO A 448 -2.36 -7.89 9.81
C PRO A 448 -2.82 -7.21 8.52
N ALA A 449 -2.11 -6.19 8.04
CA ALA A 449 -2.53 -5.37 6.91
C ALA A 449 -2.11 -5.97 5.57
N THR A 450 -0.88 -6.49 5.50
CA THR A 450 -0.34 -7.17 4.33
C THR A 450 0.05 -8.59 4.68
N TYR A 451 -0.93 -9.47 4.55
CA TYR A 451 -0.81 -10.89 4.89
C TYR A 451 0.41 -11.54 4.22
N TYR A 452 1.18 -12.29 5.01
CA TYR A 452 2.44 -12.90 4.60
C TYR A 452 2.34 -13.76 3.33
N GLU A 453 1.22 -14.44 3.13
CA GLU A 453 0.95 -15.25 1.95
C GLU A 453 0.93 -14.39 0.67
N GLY A 454 0.49 -13.14 0.77
CA GLY A 454 0.53 -12.14 -0.29
C GLY A 454 1.96 -11.70 -0.61
N ALA A 455 2.76 -11.46 0.42
CA ALA A 455 4.18 -11.13 0.28
C ALA A 455 5.00 -12.25 -0.37
N VAL A 456 4.73 -13.52 -0.02
CA VAL A 456 5.36 -14.68 -0.67
C VAL A 456 4.98 -14.76 -2.15
N ARG A 457 3.73 -14.44 -2.52
CA ARG A 457 3.32 -14.34 -3.93
C ARG A 457 3.99 -13.17 -4.64
N ALA A 458 4.11 -12.01 -3.99
CA ALA A 458 4.82 -10.84 -4.50
C ALA A 458 6.29 -11.16 -4.78
N HIS A 459 6.97 -11.84 -3.86
CA HIS A 459 8.36 -12.27 -4.00
C HIS A 459 8.54 -13.20 -5.21
N LYS A 460 7.63 -14.16 -5.40
CA LYS A 460 7.62 -15.04 -6.59
C LYS A 460 7.39 -14.28 -7.90
N ALA A 461 6.60 -13.19 -7.87
CA ALA A 461 6.31 -12.37 -9.04
C ALA A 461 7.46 -11.40 -9.37
N LEU A 462 8.24 -10.96 -8.38
CA LEU A 462 9.33 -10.00 -8.53
C LEU A 462 10.68 -10.72 -8.62
N ARG A 463 11.14 -10.96 -9.86
CA ARG A 463 12.46 -11.58 -10.10
C ARG A 463 13.57 -10.79 -9.41
N ASN A 464 14.57 -11.53 -8.94
CA ASN A 464 15.73 -11.00 -8.23
C ASN A 464 15.42 -10.26 -6.91
N SER A 465 14.24 -10.47 -6.33
CA SER A 465 13.98 -10.03 -4.96
C SER A 465 14.66 -10.95 -3.93
N ARG A 466 14.83 -10.45 -2.70
CA ARG A 466 15.25 -11.21 -1.51
C ARG A 466 14.28 -10.91 -0.39
N LEU A 467 13.62 -11.94 0.13
CA LEU A 467 12.64 -11.81 1.20
C LEU A 467 13.33 -11.94 2.56
N VAL A 468 13.22 -10.91 3.38
CA VAL A 468 13.52 -10.94 4.81
C VAL A 468 12.21 -11.18 5.54
N THR A 469 12.07 -12.36 6.13
CA THR A 469 10.90 -12.76 6.90
C THR A 469 11.15 -12.53 8.40
N VAL A 470 10.28 -11.78 9.07
CA VAL A 470 10.28 -11.63 10.52
C VAL A 470 9.38 -12.70 11.13
N VAL A 471 9.98 -13.73 11.76
CA VAL A 471 9.26 -14.85 12.38
C VAL A 471 8.91 -14.55 13.84
N GLY A 472 7.75 -15.01 14.29
CA GLY A 472 7.24 -14.74 15.64
C GLY A 472 6.75 -13.31 15.87
N GLY A 473 6.71 -12.48 14.82
CA GLY A 473 6.21 -11.11 14.87
C GLY A 473 4.92 -10.96 14.09
N GLY A 474 4.32 -9.77 14.18
CA GLY A 474 3.14 -9.40 13.39
C GLY A 474 2.95 -7.91 13.21
N ASP A 475 4.00 -7.11 13.39
CA ASP A 475 3.92 -5.67 13.14
C ASP A 475 3.89 -5.40 11.63
N HIS A 476 3.28 -4.27 11.24
CA HIS A 476 3.22 -3.79 9.87
C HIS A 476 4.26 -2.68 9.65
N GLY A 477 5.16 -2.89 8.69
CA GLY A 477 6.44 -2.17 8.59
C GLY A 477 7.51 -2.84 9.47
N GLN A 478 8.67 -3.16 8.89
CA GLN A 478 9.76 -3.88 9.56
C GLN A 478 11.01 -3.03 9.73
N TYR A 479 11.29 -2.10 8.82
CA TYR A 479 12.45 -1.22 8.94
C TYR A 479 12.16 -0.07 9.91
N HIS A 480 13.08 0.19 10.83
CA HIS A 480 12.91 1.08 11.99
C HIS A 480 11.81 0.66 12.96
N ASN A 481 11.53 -0.65 13.03
CA ASN A 481 10.61 -1.22 14.01
C ASN A 481 11.37 -1.90 15.17
N ASN A 482 12.46 -1.26 15.61
CA ASN A 482 13.35 -1.73 16.69
C ASN A 482 13.97 -3.13 16.47
N ASN A 483 14.03 -3.64 15.24
CA ASN A 483 14.55 -4.98 14.95
C ASN A 483 15.97 -4.91 14.36
N ALA A 484 16.98 -5.07 15.22
CA ALA A 484 18.38 -4.93 14.84
C ALA A 484 18.82 -5.86 13.69
N CYS A 485 18.18 -7.03 13.52
CA CYS A 485 18.46 -7.91 12.39
C CYS A 485 17.97 -7.31 11.07
N VAL A 486 16.72 -6.81 11.04
CA VAL A 486 16.16 -6.17 9.84
C VAL A 486 16.87 -4.87 9.54
N ASP A 487 17.04 -4.01 10.55
CA ASP A 487 17.64 -2.68 10.40
C ASP A 487 19.06 -2.79 9.84
N LYS A 488 19.86 -3.73 10.36
CA LYS A 488 21.20 -3.99 9.85
C LYS A 488 21.20 -4.42 8.38
N LEU A 489 20.30 -5.33 7.98
CA LEU A 489 20.24 -5.80 6.59
C LEU A 489 19.84 -4.68 5.62
N VAL A 490 18.90 -3.84 6.03
CA VAL A 490 18.45 -2.71 5.22
C VAL A 490 19.52 -1.63 5.15
N ASP A 491 20.16 -1.28 6.26
CA ASP A 491 21.25 -0.31 6.32
C ASP A 491 22.46 -0.76 5.48
N ASP A 492 22.90 -2.02 5.61
CA ASP A 492 23.98 -2.57 4.80
C ASP A 492 23.64 -2.46 3.30
N TYR A 493 22.41 -2.81 2.92
CA TYR A 493 21.96 -2.75 1.53
C TYR A 493 21.91 -1.32 0.99
N LEU A 494 21.30 -0.38 1.73
CA LEU A 494 21.21 1.02 1.32
C LEU A 494 22.59 1.69 1.31
N LEU A 495 23.36 1.56 2.39
CA LEU A 495 24.63 2.27 2.55
C LEU A 495 25.78 1.65 1.77
N THR A 496 25.79 0.34 1.50
CA THR A 496 26.93 -0.32 0.84
C THR A 496 26.56 -1.01 -0.47
N GLY A 497 25.27 -1.30 -0.70
CA GLY A 497 24.82 -2.16 -1.80
C GLY A 497 24.85 -3.66 -1.49
N ALA A 498 25.28 -4.05 -0.29
CA ALA A 498 25.31 -5.46 0.12
C ALA A 498 23.89 -5.95 0.46
N ALA A 499 23.24 -6.61 -0.49
CA ALA A 499 22.01 -7.36 -0.24
C ALA A 499 22.33 -8.78 0.28
N PRO A 500 21.44 -9.41 1.08
CA PRO A 500 21.52 -10.84 1.35
C PRO A 500 21.62 -11.66 0.07
N THR A 501 22.47 -12.70 0.06
CA THR A 501 22.59 -13.58 -1.11
C THR A 501 21.37 -14.49 -1.28
N HIS A 502 20.66 -14.78 -0.19
CA HIS A 502 19.46 -15.61 -0.12
C HIS A 502 18.38 -14.94 0.73
N ASP A 503 17.16 -15.45 0.64
CA ASP A 503 16.11 -15.10 1.60
C ASP A 503 16.59 -15.34 3.03
N THR A 504 16.20 -14.45 3.93
CA THR A 504 16.73 -14.40 5.30
C THR A 504 15.59 -14.37 6.31
N THR A 505 15.84 -14.92 7.48
CA THR A 505 14.90 -14.89 8.60
C THR A 505 15.49 -14.05 9.73
N CYS A 506 14.70 -13.12 10.24
CA CYS A 506 14.96 -12.40 11.48
C CYS A 506 13.92 -12.83 12.53
N ALA A 507 14.34 -13.01 13.78
CA ALA A 507 13.39 -13.18 14.87
C ALA A 507 12.72 -11.83 15.19
N ALA A 508 11.45 -11.84 15.56
CA ALA A 508 10.79 -10.67 16.11
C ALA A 508 11.30 -10.33 17.50
N ASN A 509 11.14 -9.06 17.89
CA ASN A 509 11.27 -8.67 19.28
C ASN A 509 10.16 -9.32 20.11
N PRO A 510 10.41 -9.59 21.41
CA PRO A 510 9.36 -10.01 22.32
C PRO A 510 8.20 -8.99 22.35
N LEU A 511 6.97 -9.49 22.46
CA LEU A 511 5.80 -8.64 22.73
C LEU A 511 6.01 -7.82 24.02
N PRO A 512 5.44 -6.60 24.11
CA PRO A 512 5.72 -5.71 25.23
C PRO A 512 5.30 -6.31 26.57
N VAL A 513 6.02 -5.93 27.63
CA VAL A 513 5.63 -6.19 29.02
C VAL A 513 5.00 -4.91 29.56
N PRO A 514 3.70 -4.90 29.92
CA PRO A 514 3.05 -3.72 30.50
C PRO A 514 3.74 -3.22 31.76
N VAL A 515 3.71 -1.90 31.96
CA VAL A 515 4.09 -1.30 33.24
C VAL A 515 3.15 -1.83 34.33
N GLY A 516 3.72 -2.30 35.44
CA GLY A 516 2.96 -2.87 36.56
C GLY A 516 2.71 -4.39 36.47
N ALA A 517 3.15 -5.06 35.41
CA ALA A 517 3.19 -6.53 35.39
C ALA A 517 4.20 -7.04 36.44
N ALA A 518 3.79 -8.03 37.24
CA ALA A 518 4.73 -8.75 38.10
C ALA A 518 5.77 -9.47 37.23
N LYS A 519 7.05 -9.39 37.64
CA LYS A 519 8.17 -10.03 36.92
C LYS A 519 8.08 -11.54 36.96
#